data_AF-A0A0B1RQ48-F1
#
_entry.id   AF-A0A0B1RQ48-F1
#
_cell.length_a   1.000
_cell.length_b   1.000
_cell.length_c   1.000
_cell.angle_alpha   90.00
_cell.angle_beta   90.00
_cell.angle_gamma   90.00
#
_symmetry.space_group_name_H-M   'P 1'
#
loop_
_entity.id
_entity.type
_entity.pdbx_description
1 polymer ?
#
loop_
_entity_poly.entity_id
_entity_poly.type
_entity_poly.pdbx_seq_one_letter_code
_entity_poly.pdbx_strand_id
1 'polypeptide(L)'
;MIIYITMISVLGLLAMIVSLWDKFAEPKYRPIRAGVFIAMGLSAIIPAAHLLIVDGFDFLYKKASLVWMLLMGGMYIGGATIYATRIPERWFPGKCDLWFQSHQLFHTFVVIAAFIHFHAITEMAQKKLMEGSCAEQLLERYGVESFPSLLGGWLGLDEDPNTKSWTPHMRP
;
A
#
# COMPACT_ATOMS: atom_id res chain seq x y z
N MET A 1 -0.65 -4.63 -12.13
CA MET A 1 -1.10 -5.26 -10.86
C MET A 1 -0.41 -6.60 -10.60
N ILE A 2 -0.65 -7.63 -11.44
CA ILE A 2 -0.14 -9.01 -11.22
C ILE A 2 1.39 -9.03 -11.05
N ILE A 3 2.12 -8.31 -11.91
CA ILE A 3 3.60 -8.25 -11.89
C ILE A 3 4.14 -7.80 -10.51
N TYR A 4 3.55 -6.76 -9.91
CA TYR A 4 4.01 -6.24 -8.62
C TYR A 4 3.64 -7.15 -7.45
N ILE A 5 2.47 -7.77 -7.50
CA ILE A 5 2.06 -8.76 -6.50
C ILE A 5 3.00 -9.96 -6.56
N THR A 6 3.28 -10.49 -7.76
CA THR A 6 4.24 -11.59 -7.91
C THR A 6 5.64 -11.21 -7.44
N MET A 7 6.09 -9.99 -7.73
CA MET A 7 7.40 -9.50 -7.29
C MET A 7 7.51 -9.49 -5.76
N ILE A 8 6.57 -8.86 -5.04
CA ILE A 8 6.64 -8.78 -3.58
C ILE A 8 6.43 -10.14 -2.92
N SER A 9 5.60 -11.02 -3.49
CA SER A 9 5.42 -12.39 -3.01
C SER A 9 6.70 -13.22 -3.12
N VAL A 10 7.41 -13.14 -4.25
CA VAL A 10 8.69 -13.85 -4.45
C VAL A 10 9.75 -13.31 -3.50
N LEU A 11 9.89 -11.98 -3.38
CA LEU A 11 10.83 -11.37 -2.43
C LEU A 11 10.52 -11.77 -0.98
N GLY A 12 9.23 -11.81 -0.60
CA GLY A 12 8.80 -12.25 0.72
C GLY A 12 9.12 -13.73 1.00
N LEU A 13 8.92 -14.60 0.01
CA LEU A 13 9.29 -16.01 0.14
C LEU A 13 10.81 -16.18 0.30
N LEU A 14 11.61 -15.46 -0.47
CA LEU A 14 13.07 -15.48 -0.35
C LEU A 14 13.52 -14.96 1.02
N ALA A 15 12.93 -13.87 1.52
CA ALA A 15 13.22 -13.34 2.86
C ALA A 15 12.84 -14.34 3.96
N MET A 16 11.74 -15.07 3.80
CA MET A 16 11.34 -16.15 4.71
C MET A 16 12.36 -17.30 4.71
N ILE A 17 12.76 -17.79 3.53
CA ILE A 17 13.76 -18.86 3.40
C ILE A 17 15.08 -18.45 4.06
N VAL A 18 15.57 -17.23 3.80
CA VAL A 18 16.79 -16.71 4.44
C VAL A 18 16.63 -16.60 5.95
N SER A 19 15.44 -16.24 6.44
CA SER A 19 15.16 -16.13 7.88
C SER A 19 15.14 -17.48 8.60
N LEU A 20 14.93 -18.59 7.88
CA LEU A 20 14.99 -19.94 8.42
C LEU A 20 16.43 -20.49 8.51
N TRP A 21 17.43 -19.78 7.99
CA TRP A 21 18.82 -20.21 8.08
C TRP A 21 19.40 -19.88 9.47
N ASP A 22 19.82 -20.89 10.24
CA ASP A 22 20.33 -20.71 11.63
C ASP A 22 21.42 -19.63 11.76
N LYS A 23 22.30 -19.54 10.77
CA LYS A 23 23.38 -18.55 10.74
C LYS A 23 22.86 -17.11 10.74
N PHE A 24 21.69 -16.87 10.15
CA PHE A 24 21.04 -15.57 10.09
C PHE A 24 20.54 -15.10 11.47
N ALA A 25 20.29 -16.02 12.40
CA ALA A 25 19.88 -15.71 13.76
C ALA A 25 21.03 -15.16 14.62
N GLU A 26 22.28 -15.47 14.29
CA GLU A 26 23.45 -15.04 15.05
C GLU A 26 23.52 -13.50 15.20
N PRO A 27 24.02 -12.98 16.34
CA PRO A 27 24.12 -11.54 16.59
C PRO A 27 24.95 -10.78 15.54
N LYS A 28 25.92 -11.45 14.89
CA LYS A 28 26.78 -10.90 13.84
C LYS A 28 25.99 -10.50 12.58
N TYR A 29 24.90 -11.21 12.29
CA TYR A 29 24.09 -11.00 11.08
C TYR A 29 22.96 -9.98 11.29
N ARG A 30 22.83 -9.38 12.47
CA ARG A 30 21.81 -8.37 12.77
C ARG A 30 21.66 -7.25 11.71
N PRO A 31 22.73 -6.56 11.25
CA PRO A 31 22.59 -5.54 10.21
C PRO A 31 22.19 -6.14 8.85
N ILE A 32 22.61 -7.37 8.55
CA ILE A 32 22.21 -8.09 7.34
C ILE A 32 20.71 -8.38 7.38
N ARG A 33 20.17 -8.80 8.53
CA ARG A 33 18.72 -8.98 8.71
C ARG A 33 17.96 -7.70 8.42
N ALA A 34 18.38 -6.58 9.02
CA ALA A 34 17.77 -5.28 8.77
C ALA A 34 17.84 -4.92 7.28
N GLY A 35 18.98 -5.14 6.63
CA GLY A 35 19.18 -4.89 5.20
C GLY A 35 18.22 -5.68 4.31
N VAL A 36 18.02 -6.98 4.57
CA VAL A 36 17.09 -7.83 3.80
C VAL A 36 15.66 -7.27 3.86
N PHE A 37 15.17 -6.94 5.06
CA PHE A 37 13.80 -6.42 5.22
C PHE A 37 13.64 -4.97 4.70
N ILE A 38 14.65 -4.12 4.88
CA ILE A 38 14.67 -2.77 4.28
C ILE A 38 14.64 -2.88 2.75
N ALA A 39 15.47 -3.74 2.14
CA ALA A 39 15.50 -3.92 0.69
C ALA A 39 14.16 -4.43 0.15
N MET A 40 13.53 -5.38 0.84
CA MET A 40 12.18 -5.84 0.51
C MET A 40 11.17 -4.69 0.54
N GLY A 41 11.20 -3.82 1.55
CA GLY A 41 10.35 -2.63 1.63
C GLY A 41 10.64 -1.60 0.53
N LEU A 42 11.93 -1.32 0.26
CA LEU A 42 12.37 -0.37 -0.78
C LEU A 42 12.03 -0.84 -2.20
N SER A 43 11.74 -2.12 -2.42
CA SER A 43 11.22 -2.59 -3.71
C SER A 43 9.93 -1.86 -4.13
N ALA A 44 9.17 -1.27 -3.19
CA ALA A 44 8.01 -0.43 -3.45
C ALA A 44 8.32 0.85 -4.24
N ILE A 45 9.59 1.26 -4.34
CA ILE A 45 10.02 2.37 -5.22
C ILE A 45 9.70 2.05 -6.68
N ILE A 46 9.77 0.78 -7.10
CA ILE A 46 9.51 0.35 -8.48
C ILE A 46 8.05 0.65 -8.90
N PRO A 47 7.01 0.15 -8.19
CA PRO A 47 5.63 0.50 -8.52
C PRO A 47 5.32 1.99 -8.30
N ALA A 48 5.93 2.66 -7.32
CA ALA A 48 5.75 4.10 -7.12
C ALA A 48 6.31 4.92 -8.30
N ALA A 49 7.48 4.55 -8.82
CA ALA A 49 8.08 5.18 -10.00
C ALA A 49 7.27 4.91 -11.26
N HIS A 50 6.76 3.68 -11.44
CA HIS A 50 5.86 3.38 -12.55
C HIS A 50 4.59 4.23 -12.49
N LEU A 51 3.98 4.35 -11.29
CA LEU A 51 2.80 5.18 -11.08
C LEU A 51 3.08 6.67 -11.38
N LEU A 52 4.25 7.16 -10.96
CA LEU A 52 4.69 8.53 -11.27
C LEU A 52 4.84 8.78 -12.77
N ILE A 53 5.37 7.81 -13.52
CA ILE A 53 5.58 7.94 -14.98
C ILE A 53 4.25 7.88 -15.75
N VAL A 54 3.32 7.02 -15.31
CA VAL A 54 2.05 6.80 -16.02
C VAL A 54 1.00 7.86 -15.69
N ASP A 55 0.79 8.17 -14.41
CA ASP A 55 -0.31 9.04 -13.95
C ASP A 55 0.17 10.45 -13.56
N GLY A 56 1.49 10.65 -13.43
CA GLY A 56 2.09 11.93 -13.09
C GLY A 56 2.16 12.22 -11.59
N PHE A 57 2.84 13.33 -11.25
CA PHE A 57 3.10 13.71 -9.85
C PHE A 57 1.84 14.14 -9.10
N ASP A 58 0.93 14.83 -9.78
CA ASP A 58 -0.32 15.32 -9.19
C ASP A 58 -1.19 14.16 -8.69
N PHE A 59 -1.26 13.07 -9.46
CA PHE A 59 -1.93 11.85 -9.05
C PHE A 59 -1.24 11.22 -7.82
N LEU A 60 0.09 11.11 -7.86
CA LEU A 60 0.86 10.51 -6.76
C LEU A 60 0.67 11.28 -5.44
N TYR A 61 0.70 12.61 -5.49
CA TYR A 61 0.55 13.46 -4.32
C TYR A 61 -0.90 13.50 -3.81
N LYS A 62 -1.87 13.75 -4.71
CA LYS A 62 -3.27 13.97 -4.32
C LYS A 62 -4.05 12.68 -4.11
N LYS A 63 -3.83 11.65 -4.94
CA LYS A 63 -4.62 10.40 -4.92
C LYS A 63 -3.89 9.24 -4.27
N ALA A 64 -2.58 9.11 -4.44
CA ALA A 64 -1.81 7.97 -3.93
C ALA A 64 -1.14 8.21 -2.56
N SER A 65 -1.55 9.23 -1.82
CA SER A 65 -1.16 9.44 -0.41
C SER A 65 0.35 9.44 -0.18
N LEU A 66 1.11 10.08 -1.09
CA LEU A 66 2.58 10.08 -1.11
C LEU A 66 3.22 10.45 0.24
N VAL A 67 2.68 11.45 0.93
CA VAL A 67 3.21 11.90 2.22
C VAL A 67 3.16 10.78 3.27
N TRP A 68 2.05 10.05 3.32
CA TRP A 68 1.88 8.92 4.24
C TRP A 68 2.79 7.75 3.87
N MET A 69 3.00 7.51 2.57
CA MET A 69 3.94 6.49 2.10
C MET A 69 5.39 6.82 2.50
N LEU A 70 5.82 8.08 2.35
CA LEU A 70 7.15 8.53 2.76
C LEU A 70 7.31 8.45 4.29
N LEU A 71 6.29 8.85 5.05
CA LEU A 71 6.32 8.77 6.50
C LEU A 71 6.42 7.31 6.99
N MET A 72 5.61 6.41 6.42
CA MET A 72 5.69 4.98 6.69
C MET A 72 7.09 4.41 6.37
N GLY A 73 7.65 4.75 5.19
CA GLY A 73 8.99 4.34 4.80
C GLY A 73 10.07 4.85 5.76
N GLY A 74 9.97 6.12 6.17
CA GLY A 74 10.84 6.73 7.16
C GLY A 74 10.79 6.01 8.52
N MET A 75 9.59 5.63 8.98
CA MET A 75 9.43 4.88 10.22
C MET A 75 10.05 3.47 10.12
N TYR A 76 9.86 2.75 9.01
CA TYR A 76 10.49 1.44 8.81
C TYR A 76 12.02 1.53 8.76
N ILE A 77 12.57 2.46 7.98
CA ILE A 77 14.03 2.64 7.85
C ILE A 77 14.64 3.12 9.17
N GLY A 78 13.99 4.08 9.84
CA GLY A 78 14.42 4.60 11.14
C GLY A 78 14.45 3.49 12.20
N GLY A 79 13.36 2.74 12.35
CA GLY A 79 13.28 1.62 13.27
C GLY A 79 14.33 0.54 12.98
N ALA A 80 14.49 0.16 11.71
CA ALA A 80 15.49 -0.84 11.32
C ALA A 80 16.94 -0.35 11.54
N THR A 81 17.19 0.95 11.37
CA THR A 81 18.49 1.56 11.66
C THR A 81 18.80 1.54 13.16
N ILE A 82 17.83 1.89 14.00
CA ILE A 82 17.92 1.79 15.47
C ILE A 82 18.25 0.34 15.87
N TYR A 83 17.52 -0.63 15.32
CA TYR A 83 17.75 -2.05 15.54
C TYR A 83 19.15 -2.51 15.13
N ALA A 84 19.62 -2.10 13.96
CA ALA A 84 20.93 -2.48 13.43
C ALA A 84 22.08 -1.88 14.24
N THR A 85 21.95 -0.63 14.68
CA THR A 85 23.00 0.15 15.34
C THR A 85 23.05 -0.01 16.86
N ARG A 86 21.98 -0.54 17.48
CA ARG A 86 21.83 -0.71 18.94
C ARG A 86 21.81 0.61 19.71
N ILE A 87 21.24 1.66 19.12
CA ILE A 87 21.06 2.94 19.79
C ILE A 87 19.70 2.90 20.51
N PRO A 88 19.56 3.38 21.76
CA PRO A 88 20.52 4.13 22.56
C PRO A 88 21.41 3.30 23.50
N GLU A 89 21.21 1.99 23.64
CA GLU A 89 21.97 1.17 24.61
C GLU A 89 23.48 1.14 24.33
N ARG A 90 23.89 1.38 23.07
CA ARG A 90 25.28 1.58 22.68
C ARG A 90 25.90 2.83 23.29
N TRP A 91 25.11 3.88 23.53
CA TRP A 91 25.56 5.15 24.11
C TRP A 91 25.48 5.14 25.64
N PHE A 92 24.52 4.41 26.21
CA PHE A 92 24.30 4.35 27.65
C PHE A 92 24.24 2.90 28.15
N PRO A 93 25.38 2.20 28.21
CA PRO A 93 25.43 0.81 28.66
C PRO A 93 24.92 0.72 30.11
N GLY A 94 24.01 -0.23 30.37
CA GLY A 94 23.41 -0.45 31.69
C GLY A 94 22.27 0.48 32.09
N LYS A 95 21.99 1.55 31.32
CA LYS A 95 20.88 2.48 31.62
C LYS A 95 19.58 2.17 30.87
N CYS A 96 19.68 1.41 29.77
CA CYS A 96 18.56 1.05 28.92
C CYS A 96 18.21 -0.44 29.03
N ASP A 97 18.47 -1.08 30.17
CA ASP A 97 18.35 -2.55 30.30
C ASP A 97 16.88 -3.01 30.40
N LEU A 98 15.99 -2.17 30.94
CA LEU A 98 14.56 -2.48 31.07
C LEU A 98 13.70 -1.71 30.06
N TRP A 99 14.00 -0.43 29.86
CA TRP A 99 13.22 0.49 29.03
C TRP A 99 14.09 1.12 27.94
N PHE A 100 13.47 1.41 26.80
CA PHE A 100 14.09 2.09 25.65
C PHE A 100 15.26 1.33 25.01
N GLN A 101 15.23 0.00 25.07
CA GLN A 101 16.13 -0.82 24.26
C GLN A 101 15.88 -0.59 22.77
N SER A 102 16.92 -0.63 21.93
CA SER A 102 16.76 -0.54 20.47
C SER A 102 15.72 -1.50 19.90
N HIS A 103 15.59 -2.70 20.48
CA HIS A 103 14.58 -3.68 20.06
C HIS A 103 13.15 -3.27 20.43
N GLN A 104 12.94 -2.69 21.61
CA GLN A 104 11.63 -2.15 22.01
C GLN A 104 11.25 -0.96 21.11
N LEU A 105 12.20 -0.05 20.89
CA LEU A 105 12.00 1.08 19.98
C LEU A 105 11.71 0.62 18.56
N PHE A 106 12.43 -0.38 18.05
CA PHE A 106 12.15 -0.99 16.74
C PHE A 106 10.70 -1.47 16.64
N HIS A 107 10.21 -2.24 17.62
CA HIS A 107 8.81 -2.70 17.63
C HIS A 107 7.83 -1.53 17.66
N THR A 108 8.08 -0.51 18.48
CA THR A 108 7.24 0.70 18.52
C THR A 108 7.17 1.39 17.16
N PHE A 109 8.32 1.56 16.48
CA PHE A 109 8.37 2.14 15.13
C PHE A 109 7.60 1.29 14.11
N VAL A 110 7.71 -0.03 14.16
CA VAL A 110 6.97 -0.95 13.28
C VAL A 110 5.46 -0.83 13.49
N VAL A 111 4.99 -0.75 14.74
CA VAL A 111 3.57 -0.57 15.05
C VAL A 111 3.07 0.77 14.51
N ILE A 112 3.78 1.87 14.75
CA ILE A 112 3.41 3.18 14.22
C ILE A 112 3.40 3.17 12.68
N ALA A 113 4.39 2.55 12.04
CA ALA A 113 4.44 2.42 10.58
C ALA A 113 3.23 1.63 10.04
N ALA A 114 2.81 0.56 10.70
CA ALA A 114 1.64 -0.22 10.32
C ALA A 114 0.35 0.60 10.43
N PHE A 115 0.19 1.42 11.48
CA PHE A 115 -0.94 2.34 11.61
C PHE A 115 -0.96 3.39 10.50
N ILE A 116 0.20 3.99 10.19
CA ILE A 116 0.31 4.96 9.09
C ILE A 116 -0.04 4.30 7.76
N HIS A 117 0.44 3.08 7.53
CA HIS A 117 0.13 2.32 6.32
C HIS A 117 -1.37 2.05 6.18
N PHE A 118 -2.01 1.61 7.27
CA PHE A 118 -3.45 1.39 7.32
C PHE A 118 -4.25 2.67 7.05
N HIS A 119 -3.85 3.79 7.65
CA HIS A 119 -4.45 5.09 7.40
C HIS A 119 -4.31 5.50 5.93
N ALA A 120 -3.12 5.33 5.34
CA ALA A 120 -2.86 5.66 3.94
C ALA A 120 -3.77 4.85 2.98
N ILE A 121 -3.87 3.54 3.19
CA ILE A 121 -4.74 2.68 2.37
C ILE A 121 -6.21 3.06 2.53
N THR A 122 -6.65 3.32 3.76
CA THR A 122 -8.03 3.72 4.04
C THR A 122 -8.37 5.03 3.35
N GLU A 123 -7.48 6.02 3.42
CA GLU A 123 -7.65 7.30 2.74
C GLU A 123 -7.74 7.12 1.21
N MET A 124 -6.82 6.35 0.61
CA MET A 124 -6.86 6.04 -0.82
C MET A 124 -8.16 5.33 -1.23
N ALA A 125 -8.61 4.37 -0.42
CA ALA A 125 -9.86 3.66 -0.65
C ALA A 125 -11.06 4.61 -0.57
N GLN A 126 -11.11 5.48 0.44
CA GLN A 126 -12.18 6.48 0.58
C GLN A 126 -12.20 7.46 -0.60
N LYS A 127 -11.05 7.99 -1.02
CA LYS A 127 -10.98 8.85 -2.23
C LYS A 127 -11.55 8.14 -3.45
N LYS A 128 -11.17 6.87 -3.64
CA LYS A 128 -11.65 6.08 -4.77
C LYS A 128 -13.16 5.80 -4.70
N LEU A 129 -13.71 5.59 -3.51
CA LEU A 129 -15.15 5.42 -3.32
C LEU A 129 -15.92 6.73 -3.58
N MET A 130 -15.37 7.87 -3.17
CA MET A 130 -15.98 9.19 -3.40
C MET A 130 -15.96 9.61 -4.86
N GLU A 131 -15.03 9.10 -5.67
CA GLU A 131 -14.98 9.35 -7.11
C GLU A 131 -15.97 8.49 -7.93
N GLY A 132 -16.80 7.65 -7.29
CA GLY A 132 -17.84 6.86 -7.97
C GLY A 132 -17.33 5.63 -8.75
N SER A 133 -18.25 4.93 -9.42
CA SER A 133 -17.91 3.80 -10.29
C SER A 133 -17.12 4.25 -11.53
N CYS A 134 -16.33 3.38 -12.14
CA CYS A 134 -15.70 3.64 -13.44
C CYS A 134 -16.75 4.07 -14.50
N ALA A 135 -17.97 3.51 -14.44
CA ALA A 135 -19.06 3.91 -15.32
C ALA A 135 -19.54 5.35 -15.04
N GLU A 136 -19.56 5.76 -13.78
CA GLU A 136 -19.95 7.12 -13.35
C GLU A 136 -18.87 8.14 -13.73
N GLN A 137 -17.59 7.77 -13.60
CA GLN A 137 -16.45 8.57 -14.07
C GLN A 137 -16.42 8.73 -15.60
N LEU A 138 -16.80 7.68 -16.34
CA LEU A 138 -16.92 7.75 -17.80
C LEU A 138 -18.12 8.61 -18.21
N LEU A 139 -19.26 8.48 -17.52
CA LEU A 139 -20.44 9.32 -17.74
C LEU A 139 -20.18 10.81 -17.45
N GLU A 140 -19.47 11.12 -16.37
CA GLU A 140 -19.11 12.51 -16.03
C GLU A 140 -18.09 13.10 -17.02
N ARG A 141 -17.18 12.27 -17.56
CA ARG A 141 -16.10 12.71 -18.46
C ARG A 141 -16.49 12.79 -19.94
N TYR A 142 -17.32 11.86 -20.42
CA TYR A 142 -17.74 11.77 -21.83
C TYR A 142 -19.20 12.19 -22.05
N GLY A 143 -19.98 12.40 -20.99
CA GLY A 143 -21.42 12.59 -21.10
C GLY A 143 -22.14 11.30 -21.46
N VAL A 144 -23.47 11.32 -21.40
CA VAL A 144 -24.30 10.24 -21.97
C VAL A 144 -24.13 10.32 -23.49
N GLU A 145 -23.34 9.44 -24.11
CA GLU A 145 -23.48 9.21 -25.56
C GLU A 145 -24.81 8.51 -25.79
N SER A 146 -25.87 9.30 -25.96
CA SER A 146 -27.19 8.86 -26.39
C SER A 146 -27.20 8.55 -27.88
N PHE A 147 -26.28 7.71 -28.34
CA PHE A 147 -26.42 7.04 -29.63
C PHE A 147 -26.78 5.58 -29.36
N PRO A 148 -28.08 5.24 -29.38
CA PRO A 148 -28.50 3.86 -29.19
C PRO A 148 -27.77 3.01 -30.23
N SER A 149 -27.00 2.03 -29.74
CA SER A 149 -26.35 1.09 -30.62
C SER A 149 -27.46 0.22 -31.21
N LEU A 150 -27.48 0.03 -32.53
CA LEU A 150 -28.53 -0.75 -33.20
C LEU A 150 -28.65 -2.17 -32.63
N LEU A 151 -27.52 -2.71 -32.13
CA LEU A 151 -27.45 -3.97 -31.42
C LEU A 151 -28.06 -3.91 -30.00
N GLY A 152 -27.80 -2.84 -29.25
CA GLY A 152 -28.37 -2.61 -27.92
C GLY A 152 -29.89 -2.44 -27.94
N GLY A 153 -30.41 -1.77 -28.97
CA GLY A 153 -31.86 -1.68 -29.23
C GLY A 153 -32.49 -3.02 -29.64
N TRP A 154 -31.80 -3.84 -30.42
CA TRP A 154 -32.32 -5.17 -30.82
C TRP A 154 -32.30 -6.20 -29.68
N LEU A 155 -31.32 -6.12 -28.78
CA LEU A 155 -31.18 -7.01 -27.62
C LEU A 155 -31.92 -6.50 -26.37
N GLY A 156 -32.52 -5.30 -26.41
CA GLY A 156 -33.22 -4.71 -25.26
C GLY A 156 -32.31 -4.37 -24.09
N LEU A 157 -31.03 -4.07 -24.35
CA LEU A 157 -30.03 -3.74 -23.33
C LEU A 157 -29.92 -2.23 -23.05
N ASP A 158 -30.43 -1.41 -23.98
CA ASP A 158 -30.49 0.05 -23.83
C ASP A 158 -31.85 0.42 -23.22
N GLU A 159 -31.95 0.51 -21.89
CA GLU A 159 -33.10 1.10 -21.21
C GLU A 159 -33.02 2.64 -21.25
N ASP A 160 -34.12 3.30 -21.63
CA ASP A 160 -34.23 4.76 -21.65
C ASP A 160 -34.10 5.33 -20.22
N PRO A 161 -33.15 6.26 -19.95
CA PRO A 161 -32.97 6.85 -18.63
C PRO A 161 -34.20 7.60 -18.09
N ASN A 162 -35.19 7.95 -18.93
CA ASN A 162 -36.46 8.55 -18.52
C ASN A 162 -37.55 7.54 -18.14
N THR A 163 -37.37 6.25 -18.40
CA THR A 163 -38.30 5.20 -17.98
C THR A 163 -37.83 4.55 -16.67
N LYS A 164 -37.93 5.28 -15.55
CA LYS A 164 -37.94 4.63 -14.23
C LYS A 164 -39.29 3.96 -13.99
N SER A 165 -39.55 2.81 -14.62
CA SER A 165 -40.65 1.93 -14.21
C SER A 165 -40.18 1.07 -13.04
N TRP A 166 -40.14 1.64 -11.84
CA TRP A 166 -40.09 0.84 -10.62
C TRP A 166 -41.45 0.15 -10.46
N THR A 167 -41.60 -1.08 -10.94
CA THR A 167 -42.71 -1.94 -10.56
C THR A 167 -42.37 -2.62 -9.23
N PRO A 168 -43.05 -2.29 -8.11
CA PRO A 168 -42.72 -2.83 -6.80
C PRO A 168 -43.43 -4.17 -6.58
N HIS A 169 -43.28 -5.13 -7.48
CA HIS A 169 -43.78 -6.49 -7.24
C HIS A 169 -42.88 -7.50 -7.93
N MET A 170 -41.84 -7.95 -7.23
CA MET A 170 -41.39 -9.34 -7.25
C MET A 170 -40.35 -9.59 -6.15
N ARG A 171 -40.87 -9.91 -4.96
CA ARG A 171 -40.41 -11.01 -4.08
C ARG A 171 -41.67 -11.63 -3.47
N PRO A 172 -41.75 -12.94 -3.24
CA PRO A 172 -40.68 -13.93 -3.15
C PRO A 172 -40.30 -14.60 -4.48
#